data_AF-R1FWH5-F1
#
_entry.id   AF-R1FWH5-F1
#
_cell.length_a   1.000
_cell.length_b   1.000
_cell.length_c   1.000
_cell.angle_alpha   90.00
_cell.angle_beta   90.00
_cell.angle_gamma   90.00
#
_symmetry.space_group_name_H-M   'P 1'
#
loop_
_entity.id
_entity.type
_entity.pdbx_description
1 polymer ?
#
loop_
_entity_poly.entity_id
_entity_poly.type
_entity_poly.pdbx_seq_one_letter_code
_entity_poly.pdbx_strand_id
1 'polypeptide(L)'
;VRHNNVVPNQHFHKTLWQDHVKTWFDQAARKKRRRLKRAAKAAAVAPRPVGLLRPAVHPPTNKYNYKLRQGRGFTFAELKEAGINKKQARSIGVAVDHRRRNRSAESLQLN
;
A
#
# COMPACT_ATOMS: atom_id res chain seq x y z
N VAL A 1 -37.14 -0.70 23.91
CA VAL A 1 -36.03 -1.19 24.77
C VAL A 1 -36.64 -1.59 26.10
N ARG A 2 -36.37 -2.80 26.61
CA ARG A 2 -36.80 -3.22 27.95
C ARG A 2 -35.59 -3.19 28.89
N HIS A 3 -35.79 -2.87 30.17
CA HIS A 3 -34.74 -2.76 31.20
C HIS A 3 -33.65 -1.73 30.89
N ASN A 4 -32.56 -1.74 31.68
CA ASN A 4 -31.38 -0.89 31.52
C ASN A 4 -30.45 -1.40 30.40
N ASN A 5 -31.00 -1.58 29.20
CA ASN A 5 -30.26 -2.01 28.02
C ASN A 5 -29.83 -0.80 27.20
N VAL A 6 -28.66 -0.89 26.57
CA VAL A 6 -28.16 0.10 25.60
C VAL A 6 -29.17 0.25 24.45
N VAL A 7 -29.38 1.48 24.00
CA VAL A 7 -30.22 1.77 22.84
C VAL A 7 -29.69 1.01 21.61
N PRO A 8 -30.51 0.16 20.95
CA PRO A 8 -30.09 -0.58 19.77
C PRO A 8 -29.62 0.35 18.66
N ASN A 9 -28.43 0.08 18.11
CA ASN A 9 -27.83 0.82 16.99
C ASN A 9 -27.76 -0.02 15.70
N GLN A 10 -28.73 -0.93 15.52
CA GLN A 10 -28.79 -1.78 14.33
C GLN A 10 -29.47 -1.04 13.17
N HIS A 11 -28.73 -0.80 12.08
CA HIS A 11 -29.22 -0.09 10.91
C HIS A 11 -29.81 -1.02 9.85
N PHE A 12 -30.73 -1.91 10.24
CA PHE A 12 -31.38 -2.89 9.35
C PHE A 12 -32.72 -2.38 8.77
N HIS A 13 -32.85 -1.06 8.59
CA HIS A 13 -34.10 -0.43 8.14
C HIS A 13 -34.29 -0.41 6.62
N LYS A 14 -33.24 -0.69 5.85
CA LYS A 14 -33.32 -0.74 4.38
C LYS A 14 -34.01 -2.03 3.94
N THR A 15 -35.01 -1.95 3.08
CA THR A 15 -35.79 -3.11 2.59
C THR A 15 -34.91 -4.24 2.05
N LEU A 16 -33.80 -3.88 1.39
CA LEU A 16 -32.85 -4.83 0.78
C LEU A 16 -31.57 -5.03 1.63
N TRP A 17 -31.65 -4.95 2.96
CA TRP A 17 -30.47 -5.14 3.81
C TRP A 17 -29.96 -6.59 3.77
N GLN A 18 -30.88 -7.54 3.64
CA GLN A 18 -30.58 -8.98 3.60
C GLN A 18 -29.82 -9.36 2.32
N ASP A 19 -30.15 -8.70 1.20
CA ASP A 19 -29.54 -8.98 -0.11
C ASP A 19 -28.09 -8.49 -0.23
N HIS A 20 -27.68 -7.57 0.64
CA HIS A 20 -26.33 -7.00 0.64
C HIS A 20 -25.42 -7.58 1.72
N VAL A 21 -25.78 -8.74 2.29
CA VAL A 21 -24.95 -9.46 3.26
C VAL A 21 -23.84 -10.23 2.54
N LYS A 22 -22.58 -9.79 2.72
CA LYS A 22 -21.41 -10.46 2.17
C LYS A 22 -20.84 -11.48 3.15
N THR A 23 -20.74 -12.73 2.72
CA THR A 23 -20.10 -13.83 3.46
C THR A 23 -18.65 -14.06 2.98
N TRP A 24 -17.86 -14.81 3.76
CA TRP A 24 -16.42 -15.02 3.51
C TRP A 24 -16.01 -16.50 3.52
N PHE A 25 -16.93 -17.41 3.20
CA PHE A 25 -16.67 -18.86 3.21
C PHE A 25 -15.49 -19.28 2.32
N ASP A 26 -15.26 -18.56 1.22
CA ASP A 26 -14.17 -18.80 0.28
C ASP A 26 -12.85 -18.12 0.67
N GLN A 27 -12.73 -17.53 1.86
CA GLN A 27 -11.54 -16.78 2.30
C GLN A 27 -10.26 -17.64 2.24
N ALA A 28 -10.32 -18.91 2.66
CA ALA A 28 -9.20 -19.83 2.60
C ALA A 28 -8.82 -20.17 1.14
N ALA A 29 -9.80 -20.47 0.29
CA ALA A 29 -9.59 -20.72 -1.13
C ALA A 29 -9.01 -19.49 -1.86
N ARG A 30 -9.52 -18.28 -1.54
CA ARG A 30 -8.97 -17.00 -2.03
C ARG A 30 -7.52 -16.79 -1.58
N LYS A 31 -7.15 -17.15 -0.35
CA LYS A 31 -5.76 -17.10 0.14
C LYS A 31 -4.85 -18.04 -0.66
N LYS A 32 -5.25 -19.30 -0.85
CA LYS A 32 -4.49 -20.29 -1.65
C LYS A 32 -4.29 -19.80 -3.09
N ARG A 33 -5.36 -19.34 -3.73
CA ARG A 33 -5.33 -18.77 -5.09
C ARG A 33 -4.37 -17.58 -5.22
N ARG A 34 -4.37 -16.64 -4.27
CA ARG A 34 -3.40 -15.52 -4.25
C ARG A 34 -1.96 -16.01 -4.11
N ARG A 35 -1.70 -17.03 -3.28
CA ARG A 35 -0.36 -17.62 -3.11
C ARG A 35 0.15 -18.24 -4.41
N LEU A 36 -0.66 -19.09 -5.04
CA LEU A 36 -0.30 -19.73 -6.32
C LEU A 36 -0.05 -18.70 -7.42
N LYS A 37 -0.90 -17.68 -7.57
CA LYS A 37 -0.69 -16.60 -8.54
C LYS A 37 0.60 -15.81 -8.28
N ARG A 38 0.97 -15.57 -7.02
CA ARG A 38 2.25 -14.93 -6.68
C ARG A 38 3.45 -15.80 -7.03
N ALA A 39 3.38 -17.10 -6.76
CA ALA A 39 4.43 -18.06 -7.12
C ALA A 39 4.62 -18.15 -8.65
N ALA A 40 3.52 -18.25 -9.41
CA ALA A 40 3.56 -18.24 -10.87
C ALA A 40 4.15 -16.93 -11.42
N LYS A 41 3.76 -15.78 -10.85
CA LYS A 41 4.35 -14.48 -11.23
C LYS A 41 5.85 -14.41 -10.92
N ALA A 42 6.29 -14.94 -9.78
CA ALA A 42 7.70 -14.95 -9.40
C ALA A 42 8.53 -15.83 -10.35
N ALA A 43 8.03 -17.01 -10.71
CA ALA A 43 8.68 -17.90 -11.67
C ALA A 43 8.81 -17.24 -13.06
N ALA A 44 7.77 -16.54 -13.53
CA ALA A 44 7.78 -15.87 -14.84
C ALA A 44 8.71 -14.65 -14.92
N VAL A 45 8.96 -13.96 -13.80
CA VAL A 45 9.79 -12.74 -13.76
C VAL A 45 11.26 -13.06 -13.42
N ALA A 46 11.55 -14.29 -12.97
CA ALA A 46 12.90 -14.73 -12.63
C ALA A 46 13.87 -14.47 -13.79
N PRO A 47 15.10 -13.97 -13.52
CA PRO A 47 15.74 -13.82 -12.21
C PRO A 47 15.41 -12.51 -11.46
N ARG A 48 14.61 -11.62 -12.05
CA ARG A 48 14.34 -10.29 -11.47
C ARG A 48 13.35 -10.37 -10.29
N PRO A 49 13.46 -9.49 -9.29
CA PRO A 49 12.49 -9.41 -8.22
C PRO A 49 11.13 -8.90 -8.71
N VAL A 50 10.03 -9.32 -8.06
CA VAL A 50 8.66 -8.99 -8.47
C VAL A 50 8.22 -7.58 -8.05
N GLY A 51 8.83 -7.04 -6.99
CA GLY A 51 8.50 -5.74 -6.41
C GLY A 51 9.43 -4.63 -6.88
N LEU A 52 8.96 -3.39 -6.81
CA LEU A 52 9.80 -2.21 -7.03
C LEU A 52 10.35 -1.69 -5.70
N LEU A 53 11.57 -1.16 -5.72
CA LEU A 53 12.15 -0.41 -4.61
C LEU A 53 11.32 0.85 -4.35
N ARG A 54 10.98 1.09 -3.09
CA ARG A 54 10.17 2.22 -2.64
C ARG A 54 10.91 2.99 -1.54
N PRO A 55 10.83 4.33 -1.51
CA PRO A 55 11.53 5.15 -0.52
C PRO A 55 10.90 5.03 0.87
N ALA A 56 11.68 5.34 1.91
CA ALA A 56 11.18 5.56 3.26
C ALA A 56 10.63 6.99 3.38
N VAL A 57 9.38 7.13 3.83
CA VAL A 57 8.69 8.42 3.94
C VAL A 57 7.93 8.49 5.26
N HIS A 58 7.86 9.68 5.86
CA HIS A 58 7.05 9.93 7.05
C HIS A 58 5.54 10.00 6.71
N PRO A 59 4.66 9.45 7.57
CA PRO A 59 3.22 9.70 7.53
C PRO A 59 2.87 11.18 7.75
N PRO A 60 1.71 11.65 7.27
CA PRO A 60 1.41 13.09 7.20
C PRO A 60 0.95 13.75 8.51
N THR A 61 0.40 13.01 9.48
CA THR A 61 -0.24 13.61 10.68
C THR A 61 0.65 13.53 11.91
N ASN A 62 0.46 14.45 12.87
CA ASN A 62 1.23 14.49 14.12
C ASN A 62 1.20 13.15 14.88
N LYS A 63 0.05 12.46 14.90
CA LYS A 63 -0.10 11.14 15.52
C LYS A 63 0.92 10.09 15.03
N TYR A 64 1.44 10.20 13.81
CA TYR A 64 2.29 9.19 13.19
C TYR A 64 3.61 9.74 12.62
N ASN A 65 3.94 11.01 12.87
CA ASN A 65 5.13 11.67 12.32
C ASN A 65 6.44 10.96 12.71
N TYR A 66 6.50 10.32 13.88
CA TYR A 66 7.65 9.55 14.36
C TYR A 66 7.85 8.22 13.63
N LYS A 67 6.85 7.74 12.86
CA LYS A 67 6.95 6.46 12.14
C LYS A 67 7.55 6.69 10.75
N LEU A 68 8.18 5.64 10.22
CA LEU A 68 8.52 5.54 8.80
C LEU A 68 7.62 4.52 8.11
N ARG A 69 7.34 4.74 6.83
CA ARG A 69 6.61 3.81 5.97
C ARG A 69 7.16 3.80 4.56
N GLN A 70 6.83 2.77 3.80
CA GLN A 70 7.11 2.75 2.37
C GLN A 70 6.25 3.79 1.64
N GLY A 71 6.91 4.68 0.91
CA GLY A 71 6.30 5.64 0.00
C GLY A 71 5.82 4.98 -1.29
N ARG A 72 5.19 5.79 -2.15
CA ARG A 72 4.74 5.32 -3.47
C ARG A 72 5.90 5.18 -4.47
N GLY A 73 6.87 6.10 -4.40
CA GLY A 73 8.05 6.12 -5.27
C GLY A 73 8.97 7.30 -4.95
N PHE A 74 10.20 7.22 -5.48
CA PHE A 74 11.25 8.23 -5.36
C PHE A 74 10.91 9.48 -6.17
N THR A 75 11.36 10.62 -5.67
CA THR A 75 11.26 11.92 -6.34
C THR A 75 12.38 12.07 -7.37
N PHE A 76 12.26 13.05 -8.26
CA PHE A 76 13.34 13.36 -9.20
C PHE A 76 14.59 13.91 -8.53
N ALA A 77 14.47 14.54 -7.36
CA ALA A 77 15.61 15.02 -6.59
C ALA A 77 16.44 13.84 -6.04
N GLU A 78 15.77 12.91 -5.35
CA GLU A 78 16.41 11.68 -4.81
C GLU A 78 17.06 10.85 -5.94
N LEU A 79 16.37 10.67 -7.06
CA LEU A 79 16.96 9.95 -8.20
C LEU A 79 18.17 10.67 -8.80
N LYS A 80 18.15 12.00 -8.84
CA LYS A 80 19.28 12.80 -9.35
C LYS A 80 20.49 12.67 -8.43
N GLU A 81 20.28 12.69 -7.12
CA GLU A 81 21.33 12.50 -6.11
C GLU A 81 21.93 11.10 -6.15
N ALA A 82 21.09 10.08 -6.35
CA ALA A 82 21.53 8.71 -6.58
C ALA A 82 22.19 8.47 -7.96
N GLY A 83 22.26 9.49 -8.84
CA GLY A 83 22.82 9.36 -10.19
C GLY A 83 21.97 8.53 -11.17
N ILE A 84 20.68 8.32 -10.87
CA ILE A 84 19.79 7.49 -11.69
C ILE A 84 18.90 8.37 -12.57
N ASN A 85 18.93 8.12 -13.88
CA ASN A 85 18.03 8.80 -14.80
C ASN A 85 16.56 8.38 -14.57
N LYS A 86 15.65 9.35 -14.48
CA LYS A 86 14.20 9.15 -14.31
C LYS A 86 13.58 8.15 -15.28
N LYS A 87 14.09 8.06 -16.52
CA LYS A 87 13.60 7.09 -17.53
C LYS A 87 14.12 5.66 -17.28
N GLN A 88 15.33 5.52 -16.75
CA GLN A 88 15.98 4.23 -16.50
C GLN A 88 15.56 3.61 -15.16
N ALA A 89 15.19 4.44 -14.17
CA ALA A 89 14.80 4.02 -12.82
C ALA A 89 13.77 2.87 -12.82
N ARG A 90 12.72 2.97 -13.64
CA ARG A 90 11.68 1.92 -13.71
C ARG A 90 12.18 0.61 -14.32
N SER A 91 13.11 0.67 -15.27
CA SER A 91 13.72 -0.50 -15.88
C SER A 91 14.59 -1.29 -14.90
N ILE A 92 15.27 -0.57 -13.98
CA ILE A 92 16.09 -1.15 -12.92
C ILE A 92 15.23 -1.75 -11.79
N GLY A 93 13.99 -1.27 -11.64
CA GLY A 93 13.07 -1.72 -10.60
C GLY A 93 12.86 -0.71 -9.47
N VAL A 94 13.13 0.58 -9.71
CA VAL A 94 12.90 1.66 -8.76
C VAL A 94 11.55 2.34 -9.06
N ALA A 95 10.69 2.48 -8.04
CA ALA A 95 9.42 3.17 -8.19
C ALA A 95 9.63 4.69 -8.22
N VAL A 96 8.92 5.39 -9.11
CA VAL A 96 9.07 6.85 -9.27
C VAL A 96 7.74 7.53 -9.01
N ASP A 97 7.75 8.59 -8.19
CA ASP A 97 6.61 9.47 -7.96
C ASP A 97 6.96 10.93 -8.27
N HIS A 98 6.52 11.38 -9.45
CA HIS A 98 6.75 12.75 -9.92
C HIS A 98 5.91 13.81 -9.18
N ARG A 99 4.89 13.42 -8.41
CA ARG A 99 4.04 14.37 -7.67
C ARG A 99 4.54 14.64 -6.26
N ARG A 100 5.34 13.72 -5.69
CA ARG A 100 5.93 13.91 -4.36
C ARG A 100 7.06 14.94 -4.46
N ARG A 101 7.13 15.83 -3.47
CA ARG A 101 8.22 16.80 -3.30
C ARG A 101 8.87 16.55 -1.96
N ASN A 102 10.20 16.53 -1.94
CA ASN A 102 10.96 16.45 -0.71
C ASN A 102 11.21 17.88 -0.19
N ARG A 103 11.04 18.10 1.11
CA ARG A 103 11.23 19.40 1.80
C ARG A 103 12.27 19.31 2.93
N SER A 104 12.82 18.14 3.20
CA SER A 104 13.69 17.88 4.35
C SER A 104 14.98 17.23 3.89
N ALA A 105 16.12 17.86 4.18
CA ALA A 105 17.44 17.38 3.77
C ALA A 105 17.75 15.97 4.32
N GLU A 106 17.43 15.72 5.58
CA GLU A 106 17.62 14.40 6.21
C GLU A 106 16.87 13.29 5.46
N SER A 107 15.64 13.57 5.02
CA SER A 107 14.85 12.60 4.28
C SER A 107 15.31 12.41 2.83
N LEU A 108 16.04 13.38 2.28
CA LEU A 108 16.67 13.28 0.98
C LEU A 108 17.92 12.40 1.09
N GLN A 109 18.76 12.62 2.11
CA GLN A 109 19.94 11.80 2.39
C GLN A 109 19.60 10.34 2.74
N LEU A 110 18.46 10.11 3.42
CA LEU A 110 18.00 8.77 3.77
C LEU A 110 17.60 7.92 2.54
N ASN A 111 17.22 8.56 1.43
CA ASN A 111 16.59 7.91 0.27
C ASN A 111 17.48 7.90 -0.97
#